data_AF-A0A432G7C5-F1
#
_entry.id   AF-A0A432G7C5-F1
#
_cell.length_a   1.000
_cell.length_b   1.000
_cell.length_c   1.000
_cell.angle_alpha   90.00
_cell.angle_beta   90.00
_cell.angle_gamma   90.00
#
_symmetry.space_group_name_H-M   'P 1'
#
loop_
_entity.id
_entity.type
_entity.pdbx_description
1 polymer ?
#
loop_
_entity_poly.entity_id
_entity_poly.type
_entity_poly.pdbx_seq_one_letter_code
_entity_poly.pdbx_strand_id
1 'polypeptide(L)' 'NTGDPSFCTIWTFCGVPALNIPVFQGENGMPIGTQLVGAKNDDARLLRTANWLLSKLND' A
#
# COMPACT_ATOMS: atom_id res chain seq x y z
N ASN A 1 3.87 13.88 -16.00
CA ASN A 1 3.59 12.43 -16.08
C ASN A 1 3.21 11.95 -14.70
N THR A 2 1.91 11.81 -14.45
CA THR A 2 1.36 11.06 -13.32
C THR A 2 1.91 9.63 -13.43
N GLY A 3 2.49 9.06 -12.38
CA GLY A 3 3.29 7.81 -12.44
C GLY A 3 2.62 6.60 -13.11
N ASP A 4 3.40 5.57 -13.40
CA ASP A 4 2.95 4.34 -14.07
C ASP A 4 1.96 3.53 -13.19
N PRO A 5 0.72 3.25 -13.65
CA PRO A 5 -0.29 2.50 -12.89
C PRO A 5 -0.10 0.97 -12.97
N SER A 6 1.01 0.47 -13.53
CA SER A 6 1.27 -0.97 -13.67
C SER A 6 1.08 -1.75 -12.36
N PHE A 7 1.42 -1.16 -11.21
CA PHE A 7 1.26 -1.79 -9.89
C PHE A 7 -0.14 -1.70 -9.28
N CYS A 8 -1.05 -0.93 -9.88
CA CYS A 8 -2.42 -0.74 -9.40
C CYS A 8 -3.43 -1.57 -10.23
N THR A 9 -3.17 -1.67 -11.54
CA THR A 9 -4.12 -2.22 -12.53
C THR A 9 -4.61 -3.62 -12.18
N ILE A 10 -3.72 -4.50 -11.73
CA ILE A 10 -4.06 -5.89 -11.41
C ILE A 10 -5.04 -5.99 -10.24
N TRP A 11 -4.89 -5.16 -9.19
CA TRP A 11 -5.76 -5.21 -8.00
C TRP A 11 -7.13 -4.60 -8.27
N THR A 12 -7.16 -3.52 -9.07
CA THR A 12 -8.41 -2.94 -9.59
C THR A 12 -9.17 -3.97 -10.41
N PHE A 13 -8.49 -4.68 -11.31
CA PHE A 13 -9.12 -5.74 -12.11
C PHE A 13 -9.66 -6.89 -11.26
N CYS A 14 -8.88 -7.36 -10.28
CA CYS A 14 -9.31 -8.43 -9.37
C CYS A 14 -10.42 -7.99 -8.38
N GLY A 15 -10.69 -6.69 -8.25
CA GLY A 15 -11.67 -6.16 -7.30
C GLY A 15 -11.33 -6.50 -5.85
N VAL A 16 -10.03 -6.49 -5.53
CA VAL A 16 -9.50 -6.79 -4.20
C VAL A 16 -9.06 -5.50 -3.50
N PRO A 17 -9.13 -5.44 -2.16
CA PRO A 17 -8.71 -4.25 -1.43
C PRO A 17 -7.18 -4.08 -1.52
N ALA A 18 -6.75 -2.86 -1.83
CA ALA A 18 -5.35 -2.47 -1.89
C ALA A 18 -5.15 -1.12 -1.16
N LEU A 19 -4.09 -1.01 -0.36
CA LEU A 19 -3.78 0.16 0.46
C LEU A 19 -2.31 0.51 0.32
N ASN A 20 -2.00 1.76 -0.04
CA ASN A 20 -0.62 2.26 -0.09
C ASN A 20 -0.27 3.01 1.21
N ILE A 21 0.84 2.63 1.84
CA ILE A 21 1.40 3.30 3.02
C ILE A 21 2.80 3.85 2.72
N PRO A 22 3.17 5.07 3.17
CA PRO A 22 4.52 5.58 3.05
C PRO A 22 5.47 4.80 3.97
N VAL A 23 6.61 4.36 3.45
CA VAL A 23 7.57 3.52 4.21
C VAL A 23 8.99 4.10 4.23
N PHE A 24 9.43 4.76 3.15
CA PHE A 24 10.79 5.30 3.03
C PHE A 24 10.76 6.67 2.33
N GLN A 25 11.87 7.40 2.41
CA GLN A 25 12.17 8.50 1.51
C GLN A 25 13.26 8.04 0.55
N GLY A 26 12.97 8.14 -0.75
CA GLY A 26 13.93 7.94 -1.82
C GLY A 26 14.81 9.16 -2.04
N GLU A 27 15.56 9.13 -3.13
CA GLU A 27 16.40 10.24 -3.55
C GLU A 27 15.62 11.55 -3.67
N ASN A 28 16.27 12.67 -3.34
CA ASN A 28 15.69 14.01 -3.37
C ASN A 28 14.45 14.20 -2.47
N GLY A 29 14.29 13.37 -1.43
CA GLY A 29 13.18 13.48 -0.48
C GLY A 29 11.83 12.99 -1.02
N MET A 30 11.83 12.24 -2.13
CA MET A 30 10.59 11.70 -2.69
C MET A 30 10.06 10.56 -1.82
N PRO A 31 8.79 10.59 -1.37
CA PRO A 31 8.25 9.52 -0.55
C PRO A 31 8.10 8.24 -1.38
N ILE A 32 8.57 7.12 -0.81
CA ILE A 32 8.38 5.77 -1.34
C ILE A 32 7.33 5.08 -0.47
N GLY A 33 6.27 4.60 -1.13
CA GLY A 33 5.21 3.82 -0.50
C GLY A 33 5.33 2.32 -0.78
N THR A 34 4.73 1.51 0.09
CA THR A 34 4.48 0.09 -0.14
C THR A 34 2.99 -0.16 -0.20
N GLN A 35 2.55 -0.93 -1.19
CA GLN A 35 1.16 -1.31 -1.35
C GLN A 35 0.90 -2.67 -0.71
N LEU A 36 -0.04 -2.70 0.23
CA LEU A 36 -0.58 -3.90 0.83
C LEU A 36 -1.85 -4.30 0.08
N VAL A 37 -1.99 -5.60 -0.21
CA VAL A 37 -3.16 -6.14 -0.92
C VAL A 37 -3.78 -7.24 -0.08
N GLY A 38 -5.09 -7.14 0.14
CA GLY A 38 -5.86 -8.11 0.90
C GLY A 38 -6.68 -9.03 0.00
N ALA A 39 -7.26 -10.08 0.59
CA ALA A 39 -8.28 -10.86 -0.09
C ALA A 39 -9.58 -10.05 -0.25
N LYS A 40 -10.41 -10.45 -1.22
CA LYS A 40 -11.71 -9.82 -1.45
C LYS A 40 -12.57 -9.84 -0.17
N ASN A 41 -13.13 -8.67 0.19
CA ASN A 41 -13.93 -8.43 1.40
C ASN A 41 -13.16 -8.59 2.73
N ASP A 42 -11.83 -8.61 2.73
CA ASP A 42 -10.99 -8.75 3.93
C ASP A 42 -10.39 -7.40 4.39
N ASP A 43 -11.11 -6.30 4.14
CA ASP A 43 -10.68 -4.91 4.38
C ASP A 43 -10.25 -4.67 5.83
N ALA A 44 -11.01 -5.21 6.79
CA ALA A 44 -10.73 -5.05 8.22
C ALA A 44 -9.37 -5.67 8.61
N ARG A 45 -9.04 -6.84 8.04
CA ARG A 45 -7.75 -7.50 8.28
C ARG A 45 -6.62 -6.77 7.57
N LEU A 46 -6.85 -6.26 6.36
CA LEU A 46 -5.89 -5.43 5.64
C LEU A 46 -5.54 -4.18 6.47
N LEU A 47 -6.53 -3.45 6.97
CA LEU A 47 -6.33 -2.27 7.81
C LEU A 47 -5.62 -2.60 9.13
N ARG A 48 -5.99 -3.71 9.78
CA ARG A 48 -5.29 -4.19 11.00
C ARG A 48 -3.81 -4.45 10.72
N THR A 49 -3.50 -5.09 9.58
CA THR A 49 -2.13 -5.40 9.17
C THR A 49 -1.36 -4.12 8.84
N ALA A 50 -2.00 -3.18 8.16
CA ALA A 50 -1.41 -1.88 7.84
C ALA A 50 -1.09 -1.07 9.09
N ASN A 51 -1.99 -1.05 10.07
CA ASN A 51 -1.76 -0.37 11.35
C ASN A 51 -0.61 -0.99 12.13
N TRP A 52 -0.52 -2.33 12.16
CA TRP A 52 0.62 -3.02 12.76
C TRP A 52 1.93 -2.65 12.06
N LEU A 53 1.96 -2.64 10.72
CA LEU A 53 3.16 -2.29 9.96
C LEU A 53 3.58 -0.82 10.20
N LEU A 54 2.64 0.13 10.19
CA LEU A 54 2.92 1.52 10.53
C LEU A 54 3.49 1.68 11.94
N SER A 55 2.97 0.94 12.92
CA SER A 55 3.52 0.96 14.28
C SER A 55 4.98 0.48 14.32
N LYS A 56 5.34 -0.51 13.49
CA LYS A 56 6.69 -1.07 13.42
C LYS A 56 7.69 -0.18 12.67
N LEU A 57 7.20 0.68 11.78
CA LEU A 57 8.04 1.63 11.03
C LEU A 57 8.27 2.94 11.79
N ASN A 58 7.43 3.23 12.78
CA ASN A 58 7.56 4.41 13.66
C ASN A 58 8.35 4.12 14.95
N ASP A 59 8.72 2.87 15.20
CA ASP A 59 9.62 2.41 16.27
C ASP A 59 11.08 2.49 15.80
#